data_AF-A0A7W0SLD0-F1
#
_entry.id   AF-A0A7W0SLD0-F1
#
_cell.length_a   1.000
_cell.length_b   1.000
_cell.length_c   1.000
_cell.angle_alpha   90.00
_cell.angle_beta   90.00
_cell.angle_gamma   90.00
#
_symmetry.space_group_name_H-M   'P 1'
#
loop_
_entity.id
_entity.type
_entity.pdbx_description
1 polymer ?
#
loop_
_entity_poly.entity_id
_entity_poly.type
_entity_poly.pdbx_seq_one_letter_code
_entity_poly.pdbx_strand_id
1 'polypeptide(L)'
;MSPDPQSGTMTDIERARRLFEEAGLAFPTIPNSLALQLKEQGKWLFSTRAIQMSPYNLDYYVQEAAATHVGDDYAVLSHSGHGVNSYAIQYYLVLGSLRMFLHLGWGGVYMDADAAAAMIRECFLLADQIVSATMTGDKVNERLTIVGSDFYGSHWETPGQSPQTKPSYPKGPAETLAEVLQWLRSLSKGRKSR
;
A
#
# COMPACT_ATOMS: atom_id res chain seq x y z
N MET A 1 -19.91 7.43 44.44
CA MET A 1 -19.34 7.95 43.18
C MET A 1 -18.33 6.90 42.72
N SER A 2 -18.78 5.96 41.90
CA SER A 2 -17.89 4.95 41.33
C SER A 2 -17.03 5.61 40.26
N PRO A 3 -15.72 5.31 40.16
CA PRO A 3 -14.90 5.81 39.08
C PRO A 3 -15.31 5.13 37.77
N ASP A 4 -15.50 5.93 36.72
CA ASP A 4 -15.73 5.46 35.35
C ASP A 4 -14.53 4.60 34.88
N PRO A 5 -14.76 3.42 34.28
CA PRO A 5 -13.69 2.60 33.76
C PRO A 5 -13.21 3.16 32.42
N GLN A 6 -12.00 3.71 32.42
CA GLN A 6 -11.10 3.86 31.27
C GLN A 6 -11.74 4.22 29.92
N SER A 7 -11.83 5.53 29.64
CA SER A 7 -11.80 6.02 28.25
C SER A 7 -10.44 5.66 27.64
N GLY A 8 -10.33 4.46 27.08
CA GLY A 8 -9.12 3.99 26.41
C GLY A 8 -8.71 4.99 25.33
N THR A 9 -7.50 5.53 25.43
CA THR A 9 -6.92 6.40 24.40
C THR A 9 -6.87 5.63 23.07
N MET A 10 -7.67 6.06 22.10
CA MET A 10 -7.71 5.52 20.75
C MET A 10 -6.29 5.49 20.16
N THR A 11 -5.86 4.33 19.68
CA THR A 11 -4.56 4.11 19.04
C THR A 11 -4.49 4.83 17.69
N ASP A 12 -3.28 5.10 17.20
CA ASP A 12 -3.10 5.83 15.93
C ASP A 12 -3.66 5.06 14.72
N ILE A 13 -3.60 3.73 14.74
CA ILE A 13 -4.24 2.88 13.71
C ILE A 13 -5.78 2.99 13.75
N GLU A 14 -6.39 3.11 14.93
CA GLU A 14 -7.84 3.33 15.05
C GLU A 14 -8.22 4.73 14.56
N ARG A 15 -7.38 5.75 14.81
CA ARG A 15 -7.57 7.10 14.23
C ARG A 15 -7.52 7.05 12.71
N ALA A 16 -6.53 6.37 12.14
CA ALA A 16 -6.40 6.22 10.69
C ALA A 16 -7.61 5.50 10.09
N ARG A 17 -8.09 4.41 10.71
CA ARG A 17 -9.30 3.69 10.26
C ARG A 17 -10.53 4.57 10.27
N ARG A 18 -10.76 5.27 11.38
CA ARG A 18 -11.90 6.18 11.53
C ARG A 18 -11.85 7.31 10.49
N LEU A 19 -10.66 7.85 10.23
CA LEU A 19 -10.48 8.91 9.23
C LEU A 19 -10.83 8.44 7.82
N PHE A 20 -10.43 7.22 7.45
CA PHE A 20 -10.79 6.62 6.16
C PHE A 20 -12.29 6.32 6.08
N GLU A 21 -12.88 5.79 7.15
CA GLU A 21 -14.32 5.53 7.25
C GLU A 21 -15.15 6.81 7.10
N GLU A 22 -14.80 7.88 7.82
CA GLU A 22 -15.44 9.19 7.71
C GLU A 22 -15.31 9.79 6.30
N ALA A 23 -14.27 9.41 5.55
CA ALA A 23 -14.06 9.79 4.15
C ALA A 23 -14.74 8.85 3.13
N GLY A 24 -15.46 7.81 3.57
CA GLY A 24 -16.08 6.81 2.69
C GLY A 24 -15.09 5.87 2.00
N LEU A 25 -13.86 5.77 2.50
CA LEU A 25 -12.79 4.96 1.95
C LEU A 25 -12.64 3.63 2.69
N ALA A 26 -12.29 2.58 1.95
CA ALA A 26 -11.84 1.33 2.56
C ALA A 26 -10.47 1.51 3.23
N PHE A 27 -10.16 0.73 4.25
CA PHE A 27 -8.86 0.76 4.94
C PHE A 27 -8.02 -0.45 4.53
N PRO A 28 -6.74 -0.29 4.13
CA PRO A 28 -5.91 -1.42 3.73
C PRO A 28 -5.43 -2.23 4.95
N THR A 29 -5.10 -3.50 4.75
CA THR A 29 -4.49 -4.32 5.79
C THR A 29 -3.08 -3.83 6.10
N ILE A 30 -2.87 -3.34 7.32
CA ILE A 30 -1.55 -3.12 7.90
C ILE A 30 -1.28 -4.28 8.88
N PRO A 31 -0.25 -5.11 8.66
CA PRO A 31 0.06 -6.24 9.53
C PRO A 31 0.27 -5.83 10.99
N ASN A 32 -0.17 -6.67 11.93
CA ASN A 32 -0.24 -6.31 13.36
C ASN A 32 1.09 -5.78 13.93
N SER A 33 2.22 -6.35 13.51
CA SER A 33 3.56 -5.90 13.93
C SER A 33 3.83 -4.43 13.57
N LEU A 34 3.35 -3.97 12.41
CA LEU A 34 3.46 -2.59 11.94
C LEU A 34 2.32 -1.71 12.46
N ALA A 35 1.10 -2.25 12.58
CA ALA A 35 -0.05 -1.51 13.08
C ALA A 35 0.17 -0.97 14.51
N LEU A 36 0.85 -1.74 15.37
CA LEU A 36 1.22 -1.34 16.73
C LEU A 36 2.28 -0.21 16.76
N GLN A 37 3.09 -0.11 15.71
CA GLN A 37 4.15 0.89 15.57
C GLN A 37 3.70 2.13 14.82
N LEU A 38 2.53 2.09 14.17
CA LEU A 38 2.02 3.19 13.37
C LEU A 38 1.80 4.41 14.27
N LYS A 39 2.30 5.57 13.84
CA LYS A 39 2.14 6.87 14.49
C LYS A 39 1.57 7.89 13.53
N GLU A 40 0.68 8.74 14.02
CA GLU A 40 0.27 9.95 13.31
C GLU A 40 1.45 10.93 13.29
N GLN A 41 1.92 11.28 12.09
CA GLN A 41 3.02 12.22 11.86
C GLN A 41 2.51 13.59 11.38
N GLY A 42 1.23 13.68 11.04
CA GLY A 42 0.56 14.88 10.58
C GLY A 42 -0.87 14.59 10.14
N LYS A 43 -1.61 15.64 9.75
CA LYS A 43 -2.98 15.50 9.24
C LYS A 43 -2.97 14.54 8.04
N TRP A 44 -3.75 13.46 8.14
CA TRP A 44 -3.81 12.42 7.10
C TRP A 44 -2.44 11.82 6.76
N LEU A 45 -1.53 11.70 7.73
CA LEU A 45 -0.22 11.08 7.55
C LEU A 45 0.10 10.17 8.73
N PHE A 46 0.14 8.87 8.46
CA PHE A 46 0.45 7.84 9.43
C PHE A 46 1.64 7.01 8.95
N SER A 47 2.62 6.78 9.81
CA SER A 47 3.78 5.96 9.46
C SER A 47 4.41 5.28 10.67
N THR A 48 5.03 4.13 10.43
CA THR A 48 5.85 3.41 11.42
C THR A 48 7.27 3.96 11.52
N ARG A 49 7.66 4.89 10.64
CA ARG A 49 8.98 5.54 10.66
C ARG A 49 8.87 7.05 10.50
N ALA A 50 9.97 7.75 10.79
CA ALA A 50 10.08 9.17 10.51
C ALA A 50 10.03 9.42 9.00
N ILE A 51 9.27 10.45 8.59
CA ILE A 51 9.09 10.81 7.19
C ILE A 51 10.13 11.86 6.79
N GLN A 52 11.06 11.48 5.91
CA GLN A 52 12.11 12.38 5.39
C GLN A 52 11.70 13.08 4.09
N MET A 53 10.80 12.46 3.32
CA MET A 53 10.32 12.96 2.03
C MET A 53 8.80 12.84 1.99
N SER A 54 8.11 13.79 1.36
CA SER A 54 6.66 13.69 1.18
C SER A 54 6.29 12.35 0.54
N PRO A 55 5.31 11.59 1.08
CA PRO A 55 4.81 10.37 0.44
C PRO A 55 4.29 10.61 -0.97
N TYR A 56 3.96 11.84 -1.36
CA TYR A 56 3.59 12.13 -2.75
C TYR A 56 4.75 11.87 -3.75
N ASN A 57 6.00 11.93 -3.30
CA ASN A 57 7.18 11.61 -4.10
C ASN A 57 7.39 10.09 -4.14
N LEU A 58 6.54 9.40 -4.91
CA LEU A 58 6.54 7.94 -5.06
C LEU A 58 7.92 7.39 -5.44
N ASP A 59 8.60 8.02 -6.41
CA ASP A 59 9.89 7.55 -6.93
C ASP A 59 10.96 7.49 -5.84
N TYR A 60 10.96 8.43 -4.89
CA TYR A 60 11.87 8.41 -3.75
C TYR A 60 11.76 7.09 -2.96
N TYR A 61 10.54 6.69 -2.62
CA TYR A 61 10.29 5.49 -1.80
C TYR A 61 10.58 4.20 -2.59
N VAL A 62 10.26 4.16 -3.88
CA VAL A 62 10.57 3.02 -4.75
C VAL A 62 12.09 2.84 -4.86
N GLN A 63 12.83 3.93 -5.12
CA GLN A 63 14.29 3.89 -5.24
C GLN A 63 14.98 3.55 -3.91
N GLU A 64 14.50 4.11 -2.80
CA GLU A 64 15.01 3.80 -1.46
C GLU A 64 14.86 2.31 -1.13
N ALA A 65 13.68 1.73 -1.40
CA ALA A 65 13.42 0.31 -1.14
C ALA A 65 14.20 -0.63 -2.08
N ALA A 66 14.58 -0.15 -3.26
CA ALA A 66 15.45 -0.86 -4.19
C ALA A 66 16.92 -0.83 -3.73
N ALA A 67 17.42 0.33 -3.30
CA ALA A 67 18.81 0.51 -2.87
C ALA A 67 19.13 -0.23 -1.56
N THR A 68 18.16 -0.32 -0.65
CA THR A 68 18.40 -0.91 0.67
C THR A 68 18.33 -2.45 0.58
N HIS A 69 19.43 -3.14 0.89
CA HIS A 69 19.50 -4.60 0.77
C HIS A 69 18.65 -5.35 1.79
N VAL A 70 18.39 -4.75 2.95
CA VAL A 70 17.37 -5.17 3.93
C VAL A 70 16.89 -3.87 4.59
N GLY A 71 15.79 -3.31 4.11
CA GLY A 71 15.15 -2.19 4.80
C GLY A 71 14.31 -2.72 5.95
N ASP A 72 14.28 -1.99 7.06
CA ASP A 72 13.33 -2.26 8.14
C ASP A 72 11.90 -2.28 7.58
N ASP A 73 11.07 -3.20 8.07
CA ASP A 73 9.67 -3.24 7.68
C ASP A 73 8.99 -1.93 8.06
N TYR A 74 8.21 -1.36 7.13
CA TYR A 74 7.48 -0.13 7.41
C TYR A 74 6.15 -0.05 6.68
N ALA A 75 5.27 0.76 7.26
CA ALA A 75 4.05 1.20 6.61
C ALA A 75 4.00 2.74 6.56
N VAL A 76 3.48 3.26 5.45
CA VAL A 76 3.06 4.66 5.29
C VAL A 76 1.65 4.65 4.74
N LEU A 77 0.77 5.42 5.37
CA LEU A 77 -0.58 5.68 4.90
C LEU A 77 -0.80 7.18 4.92
N SER A 78 -1.11 7.78 3.77
CA SER A 78 -1.36 9.21 3.71
C SER A 78 -2.36 9.65 2.65
N HIS A 79 -2.87 10.86 2.81
CA HIS A 79 -3.56 11.61 1.77
C HIS A 79 -2.82 12.91 1.51
N SER A 80 -2.31 13.08 0.29
CA SER A 80 -1.52 14.25 -0.08
C SER A 80 -1.65 14.60 -1.56
N GLY A 81 -1.24 15.81 -1.93
CA GLY A 81 -1.30 16.34 -3.29
C GLY A 81 -0.48 17.61 -3.49
N HIS A 82 -0.35 18.05 -4.74
CA HIS A 82 0.23 19.34 -5.08
C HIS A 82 -0.86 20.41 -5.26
N GLY A 83 -0.69 21.57 -4.62
CA GLY A 83 -1.59 22.72 -4.74
C GLY A 83 -2.74 22.72 -3.73
N VAL A 84 -3.87 23.34 -4.10
CA VAL A 84 -5.05 23.54 -3.22
C VAL A 84 -5.87 22.27 -2.96
N ASN A 85 -5.54 21.15 -3.61
CA ASN A 85 -6.29 19.90 -3.50
C ASN A 85 -5.32 18.73 -3.23
N SER A 86 -5.60 17.95 -2.18
CA SER A 86 -4.97 16.65 -1.97
C SER A 86 -5.63 15.65 -2.91
N TYR A 87 -4.86 15.06 -3.83
CA TYR A 87 -5.40 14.28 -4.93
C TYR A 87 -5.18 12.78 -4.82
N ALA A 88 -4.49 12.30 -3.79
CA ALA A 88 -4.12 10.91 -3.78
C ALA A 88 -3.97 10.29 -2.39
N ILE A 89 -4.44 9.05 -2.29
CA ILE A 89 -4.19 8.14 -1.18
C ILE A 89 -2.90 7.38 -1.48
N GLN A 90 -1.90 7.52 -0.60
CA GLN A 90 -0.68 6.73 -0.63
C GLN A 90 -0.77 5.61 0.40
N TYR A 91 -0.49 4.38 -0.03
CA TYR A 91 -0.31 3.23 0.85
C TYR A 91 0.97 2.50 0.47
N TYR A 92 1.99 2.65 1.32
CA TYR A 92 3.29 2.01 1.13
C TYR A 92 3.48 0.97 2.22
N LEU A 93 3.76 -0.26 1.79
CA LEU A 93 4.06 -1.38 2.67
C LEU A 93 5.36 -2.02 2.20
N VAL A 94 6.39 -1.95 3.04
CA VAL A 94 7.60 -2.75 2.89
C VAL A 94 7.63 -3.75 4.04
N LEU A 95 7.63 -5.02 3.71
CA LEU A 95 7.49 -6.10 4.69
C LEU A 95 8.20 -7.36 4.19
N GLY A 96 9.36 -7.65 4.76
CA GLY A 96 10.26 -8.72 4.33
C GLY A 96 10.66 -8.56 2.85
N SER A 97 10.25 -9.52 2.02
CA SER A 97 10.51 -9.51 0.58
C SER A 97 9.51 -8.68 -0.22
N LEU A 98 8.35 -8.34 0.36
CA LEU A 98 7.31 -7.53 -0.30
C LEU A 98 7.62 -6.04 -0.20
N ARG A 99 7.57 -5.34 -1.33
CA ARG A 99 7.60 -3.88 -1.44
C ARG A 99 6.41 -3.46 -2.28
N MET A 100 5.41 -2.85 -1.66
CA MET A 100 4.19 -2.44 -2.35
C MET A 100 3.99 -0.95 -2.17
N PHE A 101 3.84 -0.24 -3.29
CA PHE A 101 3.64 1.19 -3.32
C PHE A 101 2.38 1.53 -4.11
N LEU A 102 1.32 1.91 -3.41
CA LEU A 102 0.07 2.36 -4.04
C LEU A 102 -0.03 3.88 -3.96
N HIS A 103 -0.34 4.50 -5.08
CA HIS A 103 -0.54 5.94 -5.21
C HIS A 103 -1.81 6.19 -6.04
N LEU A 104 -2.95 6.20 -5.33
CA LEU A 104 -4.30 6.09 -5.90
C LEU A 104 -5.02 7.44 -5.88
N GLY A 105 -5.70 7.81 -6.96
CA GLY A 105 -6.38 9.09 -7.09
C GLY A 105 -7.64 9.21 -6.24
N TRP A 106 -7.77 10.30 -5.48
CA TRP A 106 -8.96 10.67 -4.71
C TRP A 106 -8.95 12.14 -4.27
N GLY A 107 -10.12 12.80 -4.32
CA GLY A 107 -10.30 14.17 -3.81
C GLY A 107 -10.15 15.30 -4.83
N GLY A 108 -10.12 15.00 -6.13
CA GLY A 108 -10.12 16.02 -7.16
C GLY A 108 -11.50 16.59 -7.46
N VAL A 109 -11.60 17.90 -7.70
CA VAL A 109 -12.89 18.58 -8.03
C VAL A 109 -13.59 18.06 -9.29
N TYR A 110 -12.86 17.38 -10.17
CA TYR A 110 -13.38 16.73 -11.38
C TYR A 110 -13.52 15.22 -11.25
N MET A 111 -13.22 14.63 -10.09
CA MET A 111 -13.33 13.19 -9.85
C MET A 111 -14.71 12.85 -9.30
N ASP A 112 -15.27 11.74 -9.78
CA ASP A 112 -16.38 11.08 -9.12
C ASP A 112 -15.86 10.41 -7.84
N ALA A 113 -16.30 10.90 -6.69
CA ALA A 113 -15.83 10.44 -5.39
C ALA A 113 -16.20 8.98 -5.10
N ASP A 114 -17.39 8.54 -5.54
CA ASP A 114 -17.87 7.18 -5.30
C ASP A 114 -17.13 6.19 -6.20
N ALA A 115 -16.92 6.55 -7.47
CA ALA A 115 -16.12 5.75 -8.39
C ALA A 115 -14.66 5.64 -7.89
N ALA A 116 -14.05 6.73 -7.44
CA ALA A 116 -12.69 6.72 -6.88
C ALA A 116 -12.61 5.85 -5.61
N ALA A 117 -13.59 5.98 -4.69
CA ALA A 117 -13.64 5.14 -3.49
C ALA A 117 -13.83 3.65 -3.83
N ALA A 118 -14.60 3.32 -4.87
CA ALA A 118 -14.74 1.95 -5.36
C ALA A 118 -13.44 1.39 -5.91
N MET A 119 -12.70 2.16 -6.72
CA MET A 119 -11.39 1.76 -7.23
C MET A 119 -10.36 1.56 -6.11
N ILE A 120 -10.33 2.46 -5.12
CA ILE A 120 -9.45 2.33 -3.95
C ILE A 120 -9.76 1.04 -3.17
N ARG A 121 -11.05 0.77 -2.93
CA ARG A 121 -11.50 -0.45 -2.26
C ARG A 121 -11.06 -1.70 -3.02
N GLU A 122 -11.19 -1.73 -4.35
CA GLU A 122 -10.71 -2.85 -5.16
C GLU A 122 -9.19 -3.04 -5.03
N CYS A 123 -8.42 -1.96 -5.14
CA CYS A 123 -6.96 -2.01 -4.97
C CYS A 123 -6.56 -2.52 -3.59
N PHE A 124 -7.22 -2.07 -2.52
CA PHE A 124 -6.94 -2.53 -1.16
C PHE A 124 -7.35 -4.00 -0.95
N LEU A 125 -8.47 -4.46 -1.51
CA LEU A 125 -8.84 -5.87 -1.46
C LEU A 125 -7.81 -6.79 -2.17
N LEU A 126 -7.22 -6.33 -3.27
CA LEU A 126 -6.16 -7.05 -3.96
C LEU A 126 -4.85 -7.00 -3.17
N ALA A 127 -4.49 -5.84 -2.62
CA ALA A 127 -3.32 -5.66 -1.77
C ALA A 127 -3.38 -6.60 -0.55
N ASP A 128 -4.52 -6.69 0.13
CA ASP A 128 -4.73 -7.56 1.29
C ASP A 128 -4.54 -9.04 0.96
N GLN A 129 -5.00 -9.46 -0.22
CA GLN A 129 -4.78 -10.83 -0.71
C GLN A 129 -3.30 -11.10 -1.01
N ILE A 130 -2.58 -10.12 -1.56
CA ILE A 130 -1.13 -10.23 -1.82
C ILE A 130 -0.36 -10.30 -0.50
N VAL A 131 -0.66 -9.45 0.47
CA VAL A 131 -0.05 -9.49 1.82
C VAL A 131 -0.29 -10.86 2.45
N SER A 132 -1.52 -11.36 2.42
CA SER A 132 -1.84 -12.68 2.96
C SER A 132 -1.08 -13.81 2.25
N ALA A 133 -0.97 -13.76 0.92
CA ALA A 133 -0.26 -14.77 0.13
C ALA A 133 1.26 -14.75 0.35
N THR A 134 1.84 -13.57 0.59
CA THR A 134 3.29 -13.41 0.86
C THR A 134 3.66 -13.80 2.29
N MET A 135 2.78 -13.55 3.27
CA MET A 135 2.98 -13.94 4.68
C MET A 135 2.86 -15.45 4.92
N THR A 136 1.99 -16.13 4.18
CA THR A 136 1.70 -17.56 4.39
C THR A 136 2.59 -18.50 3.59
N GLY A 137 3.37 -17.97 2.64
CA GLY A 137 4.24 -18.77 1.79
C GLY A 137 5.70 -18.63 2.17
N ASP A 138 6.39 -19.75 2.42
CA ASP A 138 7.87 -19.89 2.37
C ASP A 138 8.46 -19.57 0.97
N LYS A 139 7.71 -18.87 0.10
CA LYS A 139 7.82 -18.95 -1.36
C LYS A 139 8.34 -17.69 -2.02
N VAL A 140 8.34 -16.56 -1.31
CA VAL A 140 8.90 -15.30 -1.81
C VAL A 140 10.20 -15.04 -1.06
N ASN A 141 11.19 -15.92 -1.25
CA ASN A 141 12.57 -15.67 -0.79
C ASN A 141 13.26 -14.56 -1.61
N GLU A 142 12.58 -14.11 -2.66
CA GLU A 142 13.04 -13.16 -3.64
C GLU A 142 12.20 -11.88 -3.54
N ARG A 143 12.86 -10.72 -3.59
CA ARG A 143 12.23 -9.39 -3.48
C ARG A 143 11.15 -9.16 -4.56
N LEU A 144 9.89 -9.01 -4.15
CA LEU A 144 8.78 -8.61 -5.01
C LEU A 144 8.51 -7.12 -4.83
N THR A 145 8.69 -6.33 -5.89
CA THR A 145 8.32 -4.92 -5.91
C THR A 145 7.06 -4.72 -6.75
N ILE A 146 6.10 -3.97 -6.22
CA ILE A 146 4.83 -3.65 -6.86
C ILE A 146 4.63 -2.14 -6.75
N VAL A 147 4.39 -1.49 -7.88
CA VAL A 147 4.05 -0.07 -7.97
C VAL A 147 2.69 0.02 -8.66
N GLY A 148 1.68 0.49 -7.94
CA GLY A 148 0.36 0.79 -8.48
C GLY A 148 0.10 2.29 -8.41
N SER A 149 -0.01 2.97 -9.54
CA SER A 149 -0.27 4.41 -9.57
C SER A 149 -1.22 4.81 -10.69
N ASP A 150 -2.18 5.67 -10.35
CA ASP A 150 -3.06 6.34 -11.31
C ASP A 150 -2.35 7.50 -12.04
N PHE A 151 -1.16 7.90 -11.57
CA PHE A 151 -0.45 9.10 -12.04
C PHE A 151 0.81 8.78 -12.83
N TYR A 152 1.57 7.77 -12.38
CA TYR A 152 2.92 7.49 -12.88
C TYR A 152 3.03 6.13 -13.60
N GLY A 153 1.89 5.46 -13.78
CA GLY A 153 1.81 4.11 -14.32
C GLY A 153 2.04 3.03 -13.26
N SER A 154 1.64 1.81 -13.59
CA SER A 154 1.72 0.66 -12.69
C SER A 154 2.59 -0.45 -13.28
N HIS A 155 3.38 -1.10 -12.43
CA HIS A 155 4.29 -2.19 -12.79
C HIS A 155 4.63 -3.06 -11.58
N TRP A 156 5.24 -4.21 -11.83
CA TRP A 156 5.79 -5.07 -10.78
C TRP A 156 6.99 -5.83 -11.30
N GLU A 157 7.88 -6.23 -10.40
CA GLU A 157 9.13 -6.92 -10.71
C GLU A 157 9.49 -7.93 -9.63
N THR A 158 10.12 -9.03 -10.05
CA THR A 158 10.83 -9.98 -9.18
C THR A 158 12.32 -9.95 -9.51
N PRO A 159 13.20 -10.43 -8.62
CA PRO A 159 14.63 -10.43 -8.86
C PRO A 159 14.94 -11.31 -10.07
N GLY A 160 15.83 -10.84 -10.94
CA GLY A 160 16.23 -11.57 -12.14
C GLY A 160 15.26 -11.49 -13.32
N GLN A 161 14.10 -10.85 -13.17
CA GLN A 161 13.26 -10.50 -14.32
C GLN A 161 13.92 -9.33 -15.06
N SER A 162 14.22 -9.51 -16.34
CA SER A 162 14.63 -8.37 -17.18
C SER A 162 13.50 -7.34 -17.20
N PRO A 163 13.79 -6.02 -17.28
CA PRO A 163 12.77 -5.00 -17.33
C PRO A 163 11.71 -5.39 -18.36
N GLN A 164 10.45 -5.53 -17.95
CA GLN A 164 9.39 -5.82 -18.92
C GLN A 164 9.41 -4.72 -19.98
N THR A 165 9.41 -5.12 -21.26
CA THR A 165 9.17 -4.18 -22.36
C THR A 165 7.89 -3.43 -22.04
N LYS A 166 8.00 -2.10 -21.90
CA LYS A 166 6.89 -1.23 -21.51
C LYS A 166 5.63 -1.63 -22.29
N PRO A 167 4.51 -1.98 -21.62
CA PRO A 167 3.29 -2.29 -22.31
C PRO A 167 2.86 -1.11 -23.19
N SER A 168 2.21 -1.42 -24.31
CA SER A 168 1.68 -0.45 -25.29
C SER A 168 0.71 0.58 -24.65
N TYR A 169 0.11 0.22 -23.52
CA TYR A 169 -0.76 1.07 -22.72
C TYR A 169 -0.34 1.03 -21.24
N PRO A 170 -0.43 2.17 -20.51
CA PRO A 170 -0.17 2.19 -19.09
C PRO A 170 -1.23 1.34 -18.38
N LYS A 171 -0.80 0.30 -17.66
CA LYS A 171 -1.70 -0.52 -16.83
C LYS A 171 -2.16 0.27 -15.61
N GLY A 172 -3.41 0.03 -15.21
CA GLY A 172 -3.96 0.56 -13.98
C GLY A 172 -3.41 -0.17 -12.73
N PRO A 173 -3.59 0.41 -11.54
CA PRO A 173 -3.14 -0.21 -10.29
C PRO A 173 -3.86 -1.53 -10.00
N ALA A 174 -5.19 -1.59 -10.19
CA ALA A 174 -5.97 -2.81 -9.95
C ALA A 174 -5.55 -3.96 -10.88
N GLU A 175 -5.35 -3.68 -12.17
CA GLU A 175 -4.87 -4.67 -13.15
C GLU A 175 -3.50 -5.23 -12.75
N THR A 176 -2.58 -4.36 -12.36
CA THR A 176 -1.23 -4.74 -11.93
C THR A 176 -1.27 -5.63 -10.68
N LEU A 177 -2.09 -5.26 -9.69
CA LEU A 177 -2.26 -6.07 -8.46
C LEU A 177 -2.90 -7.42 -8.76
N ALA A 178 -3.89 -7.48 -9.65
CA ALA A 178 -4.53 -8.72 -10.05
C ALA A 178 -3.55 -9.68 -10.75
N GLU A 179 -2.67 -9.16 -11.62
CA GLU A 179 -1.61 -9.94 -12.27
C GLU A 179 -0.63 -10.53 -11.25
N VAL A 180 -0.15 -9.71 -10.30
CA VAL A 180 0.74 -10.17 -9.23
C VAL A 180 0.09 -11.28 -8.42
N LEU A 181 -1.18 -11.12 -8.04
CA LEU A 181 -1.92 -12.12 -7.27
C LEU A 181 -2.08 -13.42 -8.06
N GLN A 182 -2.35 -13.34 -9.36
CA GLN A 182 -2.41 -14.52 -10.24
C GLN A 182 -1.05 -15.23 -10.32
N TRP A 183 0.04 -14.47 -10.45
CA TRP A 183 1.40 -15.01 -10.43
C TRP A 183 1.71 -15.71 -9.11
N LEU A 184 1.45 -15.10 -7.95
CA LEU A 184 1.63 -15.72 -6.63
C LEU A 184 0.85 -17.03 -6.51
N ARG A 185 -0.40 -17.06 -7.00
CA ARG A 185 -1.23 -18.27 -7.04
C ARG A 185 -0.63 -19.35 -7.95
N SER A 186 0.02 -18.99 -9.06
CA SER A 186 0.66 -19.95 -9.97
C SER A 186 1.86 -20.67 -9.33
N LEU A 187 2.68 -19.95 -8.55
CA LEU A 187 3.80 -20.52 -7.78
C LEU A 187 3.31 -21.57 -6.76
N SER A 188 2.09 -21.40 -6.25
CA SER A 188 1.49 -22.35 -5.33
C SER A 188 1.11 -23.68 -5.98
N LYS A 189 0.72 -23.66 -7.27
CA LYS A 189 0.23 -24.84 -8.01
C LYS A 189 1.38 -25.69 -8.56
N GLY A 190 2.43 -25.09 -9.09
CA GLY A 190 3.55 -25.81 -9.73
C GLY A 190 4.36 -26.74 -8.82
N ARG A 191 4.20 -26.63 -7.48
CA ARG A 191 4.87 -27.48 -6.49
C ARG A 191 4.04 -28.68 -5.99
N LYS A 192 2.74 -28.77 -6.31
CA LYS A 192 1.91 -29.92 -5.94
C LYS A 192 2.03 -31.12 -6.89
N SER A 193 2.83 -30.99 -7.96
CA SER A 193 3.03 -32.03 -8.99
C SER A 193 4.47 -32.56 -9.06
N ARG A 194 5.25 -32.39 -7.99
CA ARG A 194 6.59 -32.99 -7.83
C ARG A 194 6.62 -33.89 -6.61
#